data_AF-A0A367JNE1-F1
#
_entry.id   AF-A0A367JNE1-F1
#
_cell.length_a   1.000
_cell.length_b   1.000
_cell.length_c   1.000
_cell.angle_alpha   90.00
_cell.angle_beta   90.00
_cell.angle_gamma   90.00
#
_symmetry.space_group_name_H-M   'P 1'
#
loop_
_entity.id
_entity.type
_entity.pdbx_description
1 polymer ?
#
loop_
_entity_poly.entity_id
_entity_poly.type
_entity_poly.pdbx_seq_one_letter_code
_entity_poly.pdbx_strand_id
1 'polypeptide(L)'
;MNCHNTFCYRHNPALNSSRNHNDFYLQEELSTLPVDEQEEIMNIWNTFQHASPSSRLLILKGILASACTPQLSYLSNAVTPLLSTDFTHIFPREITIQIFRYLDASSLCTAAQVSRHWRQLADDDTLWHRLCEQHINKKCTRCGWGLPLLPLTRKRKRDETTCVSKKRAWKEVYSERLIVERHWRRNMSKHYTLKRHHSASITCLQLSEANNTLITGSQDKTVTVWNLETGQVLRQLKGHSRPIRTLQFDDTKLVTGSSDHTLRIWNYNTGQCIRTLEGHTDGVNHLHFNCRLLASGSADATIKVWNFQTGECFTLTGHTQAVNHVQIHQQHFLVSASDDCTLRLWDLNKRVCIRTFHGHVGPIMTAIPGMPGHSFSKENDAVIISGSKDHTIKVWSIQTGQCLQTLFGHVQGIGALAFDKLRLVSGSDDGSLKLWDSQNGLPMYSLKTSGACPVTAVGLSDTKVVSADDQGDIHVWDYGLS
;
A
#
# COMPACT_ATOMS: atom_id res chain seq x y z
N MET A 1 -41.67 39.54 -6.18
CA MET A 1 -42.41 40.27 -5.13
C MET A 1 -41.41 40.69 -4.07
N ASN A 2 -41.47 41.97 -3.73
CA ASN A 2 -40.58 42.72 -2.88
C ASN A 2 -40.20 42.02 -1.57
N CYS A 3 -38.91 42.04 -1.23
CA CYS A 3 -38.41 42.26 0.13
C CYS A 3 -36.96 42.73 -0.01
N HIS A 4 -36.76 44.03 -0.23
CA HIS A 4 -35.49 44.66 0.12
C HIS A 4 -35.32 44.50 1.63
N ASN A 5 -34.61 43.45 2.06
CA ASN A 5 -34.17 43.35 3.44
C ASN A 5 -33.00 44.33 3.58
N THR A 6 -33.31 45.60 3.89
CA THR A 6 -32.38 46.72 4.09
C THR A 6 -31.53 46.58 5.36
N PHE A 7 -31.44 45.37 5.90
CA PHE A 7 -30.66 45.05 7.07
C PHE A 7 -29.49 44.15 6.65
N CYS A 8 -28.27 44.59 6.96
CA CYS A 8 -27.10 43.70 6.98
C CYS A 8 -27.45 42.44 7.78
N TYR A 9 -26.89 41.27 7.45
CA TYR A 9 -27.15 40.01 8.18
C TYR A 9 -27.06 40.17 9.71
N ARG A 10 -26.14 41.01 10.22
CA ARG A 10 -26.01 41.39 11.65
C ARG A 10 -27.19 42.16 12.25
N HIS A 11 -28.03 42.78 11.43
CA HIS A 11 -29.17 43.60 11.82
C HIS A 11 -30.52 42.99 11.40
N ASN A 12 -30.54 41.74 10.93
CA ASN A 12 -31.77 41.05 10.57
C ASN A 12 -32.61 40.73 11.83
N PRO A 13 -33.82 41.29 12.00
CA PRO A 13 -34.65 41.09 13.19
C PRO A 13 -34.96 39.61 13.49
N ALA A 14 -34.97 38.75 12.48
CA ALA A 14 -35.22 37.32 12.64
C ALA A 14 -34.10 36.58 13.42
N LEU A 15 -32.84 37.04 13.33
CA LEU A 15 -31.70 36.47 14.05
C LEU A 15 -31.61 36.95 15.51
N ASN A 16 -32.30 38.05 15.87
CA ASN A 16 -32.40 38.54 17.25
C ASN A 16 -33.30 37.66 18.13
N SER A 17 -34.11 36.75 17.57
CA SER A 17 -34.96 35.84 18.35
C SER A 17 -34.18 34.87 19.24
N SER A 18 -32.89 34.65 18.96
CA SER A 18 -31.99 33.85 19.79
C SER A 18 -31.38 34.62 20.98
N ARG A 19 -31.60 35.94 21.10
CA ARG A 19 -31.13 36.75 22.25
C ARG A 19 -31.92 36.51 23.54
N ASN A 20 -33.15 35.98 23.42
CA ASN A 20 -34.11 35.91 24.51
C ASN A 20 -33.67 35.04 25.71
N HIS A 21 -32.67 34.17 25.57
CA HIS A 21 -32.19 33.36 26.70
C HIS A 21 -31.32 34.13 27.70
N ASN A 22 -30.60 35.18 27.26
CA ASN A 22 -29.74 35.98 28.14
C ASN A 22 -30.49 37.16 28.77
N ASP A 23 -31.61 37.61 28.17
CA ASP A 23 -32.43 38.69 28.72
C ASP A 23 -33.08 38.32 30.05
N PHE A 24 -33.40 37.03 30.26
CA PHE A 24 -34.01 36.54 31.50
C PHE A 24 -33.04 36.64 32.70
N TYR A 25 -31.78 36.23 32.52
CA TYR A 25 -30.74 36.33 33.56
C TYR A 25 -30.39 37.78 33.90
N LEU A 26 -30.35 38.65 32.89
CA LEU A 26 -30.09 40.09 33.09
C LEU A 26 -31.22 40.77 33.88
N GLN A 27 -32.48 40.38 33.64
CA GLN A 27 -33.63 40.87 34.43
C GLN A 27 -33.61 40.38 35.88
N GLU A 28 -33.17 39.14 36.11
CA GLU A 28 -33.07 38.56 37.45
C GLU A 28 -31.98 39.26 38.28
N GLU A 29 -30.79 39.49 37.71
CA GLU A 29 -29.72 40.24 38.39
C GLU A 29 -30.11 41.70 38.66
N LEU A 30 -30.80 42.36 37.71
CA LEU A 30 -31.27 43.73 37.91
C LEU A 30 -32.27 43.84 39.08
N SER A 31 -33.12 42.82 39.26
CA SER A 31 -34.13 42.79 40.33
C SER A 31 -33.55 42.70 41.75
N THR A 32 -32.27 42.35 41.88
CA THR A 32 -31.57 42.26 43.18
C THR A 32 -31.04 43.61 43.70
N LEU A 33 -31.03 44.64 42.85
CA LEU A 33 -30.51 45.97 43.18
C LEU A 33 -31.60 46.90 43.78
N PRO A 34 -31.23 47.96 44.51
CA PRO A 34 -32.17 49.00 44.97
C PRO A 34 -32.90 49.68 43.81
N VAL A 35 -34.15 50.09 44.04
CA VAL A 35 -35.04 50.66 43.00
C VAL A 35 -34.42 51.87 42.30
N ASP A 36 -33.72 52.72 43.06
CA ASP A 36 -33.07 53.92 42.51
C ASP A 36 -31.94 53.57 41.50
N GLU A 37 -31.14 52.55 41.80
CA GLU A 37 -30.07 52.09 40.89
C GLU A 37 -30.63 51.35 39.66
N GLN A 38 -31.76 50.66 39.81
CA GLN A 38 -32.44 50.02 38.69
C GLN A 38 -32.93 51.06 37.67
N GLU A 39 -33.55 52.15 38.14
CA GLU A 39 -34.04 53.23 37.28
C GLU A 39 -32.89 53.92 36.51
N GLU A 40 -31.75 54.15 37.16
CA GLU A 40 -30.57 54.73 36.52
C GLU A 40 -30.00 53.82 35.42
N ILE A 41 -29.84 52.52 35.69
CA ILE A 41 -29.32 51.55 34.71
C ILE A 41 -30.29 51.41 33.52
N MET A 42 -31.59 51.32 33.77
CA MET A 42 -32.60 51.27 32.70
C MET A 42 -32.60 52.55 31.86
N ASN A 43 -32.40 53.71 32.47
CA ASN A 43 -32.30 54.97 31.74
C ASN A 43 -31.08 55.00 30.80
N ILE A 44 -29.93 54.48 31.24
CA ILE A 44 -28.73 54.36 30.40
C ILE A 44 -28.99 53.42 29.21
N TRP A 45 -29.63 52.28 29.43
CA TRP A 45 -29.98 51.34 28.36
C TRP A 45 -30.96 51.95 27.36
N ASN A 46 -32.01 52.62 27.84
CA ASN A 46 -32.97 53.31 26.99
C ASN A 46 -32.32 54.43 26.18
N THR A 47 -31.44 55.22 26.80
CA THR A 47 -30.67 56.28 26.13
C THR A 47 -29.79 55.69 25.03
N PHE A 48 -29.11 54.57 25.28
CA PHE A 48 -28.31 53.88 24.28
C PHE A 48 -29.16 53.30 23.12
N GLN A 49 -30.31 52.71 23.44
CA GLN A 49 -31.25 52.17 22.46
C GLN A 49 -31.88 53.25 21.57
N HIS A 50 -32.07 54.48 22.05
CA HIS A 50 -32.68 55.57 21.27
C HIS A 50 -31.65 56.49 20.60
N ALA A 51 -30.35 56.33 20.92
CA ALA A 51 -29.29 57.11 20.32
C ALA A 51 -29.06 56.81 18.83
N SER A 52 -28.59 57.82 18.07
CA SER A 52 -28.19 57.67 16.67
C SER A 52 -26.99 56.72 16.50
N PRO A 53 -26.75 56.12 15.32
CA PRO A 53 -25.65 55.16 15.13
C PRO A 53 -24.25 55.72 15.45
N SER A 54 -23.99 56.99 15.13
CA SER A 54 -22.73 57.69 15.45
C SER A 54 -22.60 57.95 16.95
N SER A 55 -23.70 58.32 17.63
CA SER A 55 -23.74 58.49 19.08
C SER A 55 -23.53 57.17 19.82
N ARG A 56 -24.13 56.06 19.37
CA ARG A 56 -23.91 54.72 19.97
C ARG A 56 -22.44 54.31 19.92
N LEU A 57 -21.75 54.58 18.81
CA LEU A 57 -20.34 54.26 18.67
C LEU A 57 -19.44 55.11 19.59
N LEU A 58 -19.81 56.37 19.82
CA LEU A 58 -19.14 57.23 20.81
C LEU A 58 -19.38 56.77 22.25
N ILE A 59 -20.61 56.37 22.58
CA ILE A 59 -20.95 55.82 23.90
C ILE A 59 -20.13 54.55 24.16
N LEU A 60 -20.06 53.63 23.19
CA LEU A 60 -19.24 52.42 23.30
C LEU A 60 -17.75 52.73 23.47
N LYS A 61 -17.22 53.71 22.73
CA LYS A 61 -15.82 54.18 22.92
C LYS A 61 -15.59 54.75 24.31
N GLY A 62 -16.56 55.49 24.85
CA GLY A 62 -16.51 56.01 26.21
C GLY A 62 -16.48 54.90 27.25
N ILE A 63 -17.37 53.92 27.14
CA ILE A 63 -17.44 52.74 28.03
C ILE A 63 -16.15 51.93 27.98
N LEU A 64 -15.57 51.73 26.79
CA LEU A 64 -14.29 51.02 26.65
C LEU A 64 -13.12 51.79 27.25
N ALA A 65 -13.15 53.13 27.23
CA ALA A 65 -12.11 53.97 27.81
C ALA A 65 -12.21 54.08 29.35
N SER A 66 -13.42 53.95 29.91
CA SER A 66 -13.65 54.02 31.36
C SER A 66 -13.62 52.65 32.07
N ALA A 67 -13.65 51.55 31.32
CA ALA A 67 -13.68 50.21 31.88
C ALA A 67 -12.32 49.76 32.45
N CYS A 68 -12.35 49.05 33.58
CA CYS A 68 -11.17 48.45 34.19
C CYS A 68 -10.80 47.09 33.57
N THR A 69 -9.59 46.57 33.84
CA THR A 69 -9.08 45.36 33.17
C THR A 69 -9.96 44.11 33.31
N PRO A 70 -10.65 43.82 34.44
CA PRO A 70 -11.61 42.71 34.53
C PRO A 70 -12.86 42.92 33.67
N GLN A 71 -13.36 44.16 33.57
CA GLN A 71 -14.53 44.50 32.75
C GLN A 71 -14.23 44.35 31.25
N LEU A 72 -13.03 44.77 30.82
CA LEU A 72 -12.57 44.56 29.44
C LEU A 72 -12.38 43.07 29.12
N SER A 73 -11.90 42.27 30.08
CA SER A 73 -11.79 40.81 29.91
C SER A 73 -13.17 40.15 29.78
N TYR A 74 -14.14 40.56 30.60
CA TYR A 74 -15.53 40.11 30.50
C TYR A 74 -16.14 40.47 29.14
N LEU A 75 -16.01 41.73 28.70
CA LEU A 75 -16.50 42.19 27.40
C LEU A 75 -15.86 41.41 26.24
N SER A 76 -14.55 41.17 26.28
CA SER A 76 -13.85 40.37 25.28
C SER A 76 -14.43 38.95 25.18
N ASN A 77 -14.64 38.30 26.32
CA ASN A 77 -15.19 36.93 26.38
C ASN A 77 -16.67 36.87 25.97
N ALA A 78 -17.46 37.88 26.33
CA ALA A 78 -18.89 37.95 26.00
C ALA A 78 -19.15 38.31 24.53
N VAL A 79 -18.29 39.12 23.91
CA VAL A 79 -18.44 39.57 22.53
C VAL A 79 -17.92 38.54 21.51
N THR A 80 -16.88 37.77 21.85
CA THR A 80 -16.25 36.81 20.92
C THR A 80 -17.24 35.77 20.33
N PRO A 81 -18.14 35.13 21.12
CA PRO A 81 -19.16 34.23 20.59
C PRO A 81 -20.19 34.93 19.69
N LEU A 82 -20.51 36.20 19.99
CA LEU A 82 -21.48 37.01 19.24
C LEU A 82 -20.94 37.48 17.88
N LEU A 83 -19.61 37.50 17.71
CA LEU A 83 -18.95 37.87 16.46
C LEU A 83 -18.52 36.66 15.61
N SER A 84 -18.42 35.47 16.23
CA SER A 84 -18.12 34.20 15.58
C SER A 84 -19.25 33.83 14.61
N THR A 85 -19.05 34.10 13.32
CA THR A 85 -19.98 33.71 12.27
C THR A 85 -19.57 32.38 11.68
N ASP A 86 -20.47 31.39 11.73
CA ASP A 86 -20.26 30.11 11.07
C ASP A 86 -20.43 30.28 9.56
N PHE A 87 -19.31 30.29 8.84
CA PHE A 87 -19.28 30.49 7.40
C PHE A 87 -20.02 29.38 6.63
N THR A 88 -20.21 28.21 7.22
CA THR A 88 -20.89 27.08 6.56
C THR A 88 -22.38 27.36 6.31
N HIS A 89 -23.00 28.18 7.15
CA HIS A 89 -24.37 28.65 6.98
C HIS A 89 -24.49 29.86 6.02
N ILE A 90 -23.37 30.52 5.73
CA ILE A 90 -23.33 31.75 4.92
C ILE A 90 -23.00 31.40 3.46
N PHE A 91 -22.06 30.48 3.23
CA PHE A 91 -21.64 30.09 1.89
C PHE A 91 -22.51 28.97 1.30
N PRO A 92 -22.74 28.97 -0.02
CA PRO A 92 -23.29 27.81 -0.73
C PRO A 92 -22.48 26.54 -0.45
N ARG A 93 -23.16 25.39 -0.43
CA ARG A 93 -22.58 24.08 -0.12
C ARG A 93 -21.33 23.80 -0.97
N GLU A 94 -21.33 24.19 -2.23
CA GLU A 94 -20.22 23.97 -3.16
C GLU A 94 -18.95 24.68 -2.72
N ILE A 95 -19.05 25.92 -2.23
CA ILE A 95 -17.90 26.71 -1.77
C ILE A 95 -17.36 26.11 -0.47
N THR A 96 -18.25 25.73 0.45
CA THR A 96 -17.85 25.10 1.71
C THR A 96 -17.13 23.77 1.46
N ILE A 97 -17.62 22.96 0.53
CA ILE A 97 -16.92 21.73 0.10
C ILE A 97 -15.56 22.06 -0.53
N GLN A 98 -15.45 23.12 -1.33
CA GLN A 98 -14.16 23.53 -1.90
C GLN A 98 -13.15 23.96 -0.82
N ILE A 99 -13.60 24.63 0.23
CA ILE A 99 -12.75 24.96 1.39
C ILE A 99 -12.31 23.67 2.09
N PHE A 100 -13.24 22.74 2.34
CA PHE A 100 -12.94 21.47 2.99
C PHE A 100 -11.99 20.57 2.19
N ARG A 101 -11.86 20.75 0.87
CA ARG A 101 -10.85 20.03 0.06
C ARG A 101 -9.41 20.37 0.42
N TYR A 102 -9.16 21.49 1.09
CA TYR A 102 -7.82 21.86 1.54
C TYR A 102 -7.46 21.29 2.91
N LEU A 103 -8.41 20.65 3.60
CA LEU A 103 -8.22 20.05 4.92
C LEU A 103 -7.72 18.61 4.80
N ASP A 104 -6.93 18.18 5.78
CA ASP A 104 -6.55 16.78 5.94
C ASP A 104 -7.66 15.96 6.62
N ALA A 105 -7.54 14.63 6.61
CA ALA A 105 -8.55 13.77 7.20
C ALA A 105 -8.73 14.00 8.71
N SER A 106 -7.68 14.39 9.45
CA SER A 106 -7.77 14.77 10.85
C SER A 106 -8.67 15.99 11.03
N SER A 107 -8.40 17.05 10.26
CA SER A 107 -9.16 18.30 10.35
C SER A 107 -10.60 18.13 9.86
N LEU A 108 -10.86 17.23 8.91
CA LEU A 108 -12.24 16.87 8.54
C LEU A 108 -12.98 16.14 9.65
N CYS A 109 -12.29 15.27 10.40
CA CYS A 109 -12.88 14.59 11.55
C CYS A 109 -13.18 15.57 12.69
N THR A 110 -12.32 16.56 12.95
CA THR A 110 -12.58 17.60 13.95
C THR A 110 -13.68 18.56 13.48
N ALA A 111 -13.68 18.95 12.20
CA ALA A 111 -14.75 19.70 11.57
C ALA A 111 -16.12 19.01 11.77
N ALA A 112 -16.20 17.69 11.57
CA ALA A 112 -17.42 16.92 11.77
C ALA A 112 -17.93 16.90 13.25
N GLN A 113 -17.10 17.28 14.22
CA GLN A 113 -17.48 17.36 15.64
C GLN A 113 -18.08 18.73 16.02
N VAL A 114 -17.95 19.76 15.17
CA VAL A 114 -18.41 21.13 15.47
C VAL A 114 -19.93 21.22 15.56
N SER A 115 -20.64 20.70 14.57
CA SER A 115 -22.12 20.70 14.56
C SER A 115 -22.68 19.61 13.63
N ARG A 116 -24.00 19.36 13.72
CA ARG A 116 -24.68 18.41 12.81
C ARG A 116 -24.57 18.85 11.34
N HIS A 117 -24.61 20.15 11.09
CA HIS A 117 -24.49 20.70 9.74
C HIS A 117 -23.07 20.51 9.19
N TRP A 118 -22.05 20.82 10.00
CA TRP A 118 -20.65 20.57 9.67
C TRP A 118 -20.38 19.09 9.36
N ARG A 119 -20.97 18.17 10.14
CA ARG A 119 -20.85 16.74 9.90
C ARG A 119 -21.40 16.31 8.54
N GLN A 120 -22.54 16.86 8.10
CA GLN A 120 -23.10 16.54 6.79
C GLN A 120 -22.19 17.00 5.64
N LEU A 121 -21.50 18.13 5.80
CA LEU A 121 -20.58 18.67 4.80
C LEU A 121 -19.20 17.98 4.83
N ALA A 122 -18.68 17.67 6.01
CA ALA A 122 -17.38 17.00 6.19
C ALA A 122 -17.42 15.50 5.81
N ASP A 123 -18.58 14.85 5.94
CA ASP A 123 -18.79 13.44 5.58
C ASP A 123 -19.22 13.25 4.12
N ASP A 124 -19.08 14.29 3.29
CA ASP A 124 -19.44 14.24 1.87
C ASP A 124 -18.58 13.24 1.08
N ASP A 125 -19.22 12.32 0.35
CA ASP A 125 -18.53 11.25 -0.38
C ASP A 125 -17.55 11.78 -1.44
N THR A 126 -17.78 12.96 -2.02
CA THR A 126 -16.88 13.51 -3.05
C THR A 126 -15.55 13.97 -2.46
N LEU A 127 -15.55 14.45 -1.21
CA LEU A 127 -14.34 14.81 -0.47
C LEU A 127 -13.49 13.57 -0.19
N TRP A 128 -14.12 12.53 0.36
CA TRP A 128 -13.43 11.30 0.73
C TRP A 128 -12.98 10.49 -0.48
N HIS A 129 -13.72 10.51 -1.60
CA HIS A 129 -13.28 9.91 -2.88
C HIS A 129 -11.96 10.52 -3.35
N ARG A 130 -11.84 11.85 -3.33
CA ARG A 130 -10.60 12.52 -3.76
C ARG A 130 -9.44 12.29 -2.81
N LEU A 131 -9.68 12.35 -1.50
CA LEU A 131 -8.68 11.99 -0.50
C LEU A 131 -8.16 10.56 -0.73
N CYS A 132 -9.09 9.66 -1.06
CA CYS A 132 -8.77 8.30 -1.48
C CYS A 132 -7.93 8.28 -2.76
N GLU A 133 -8.33 8.95 -3.84
CA GLU A 133 -7.55 8.98 -5.10
C GLU A 133 -6.15 9.60 -4.96
N GLN A 134 -5.98 10.54 -4.03
CA GLN A 134 -4.71 11.20 -3.75
C GLN A 134 -3.77 10.32 -2.92
N HIS A 135 -4.30 9.52 -1.98
CA HIS A 135 -3.49 8.77 -1.02
C HIS A 135 -3.50 7.26 -1.20
N ILE A 136 -4.48 6.64 -1.88
CA ILE A 136 -4.46 5.19 -2.12
C ILE A 136 -3.45 4.88 -3.22
N ASN A 137 -2.56 3.92 -2.93
CA ASN A 137 -1.58 3.42 -3.90
C ASN A 137 -0.67 4.51 -4.50
N LYS A 138 -0.54 5.63 -3.77
CA LYS A 138 0.28 6.80 -4.10
C LYS A 138 0.82 7.41 -2.81
N LYS A 139 2.10 7.74 -2.79
CA LYS A 139 2.65 8.64 -1.75
C LYS A 139 2.42 10.07 -2.21
N CYS A 140 1.69 10.85 -1.41
CA CYS A 140 1.48 12.26 -1.69
C CYS A 140 2.84 12.98 -1.71
N THR A 141 3.15 13.69 -2.79
CA THR A 141 4.43 14.40 -2.96
C THR A 141 4.60 15.56 -1.98
N ARG A 142 3.51 16.04 -1.37
CA ARG A 142 3.52 17.14 -0.41
C ARG A 142 3.72 16.68 1.04
N CYS A 143 3.13 15.55 1.44
CA CYS A 143 3.20 15.06 2.83
C CYS A 143 3.84 13.69 3.00
N GLY A 144 4.32 13.05 1.91
CA GLY A 144 4.95 11.72 1.92
C GLY A 144 3.99 10.56 2.26
N TRP A 145 2.72 10.85 2.52
CA TRP A 145 1.76 9.92 3.11
C TRP A 145 0.94 9.17 2.05
N GLY A 146 0.72 7.86 2.26
CA GLY A 146 -0.02 6.99 1.35
C GLY A 146 -0.65 5.80 2.09
N LEU A 147 -1.79 5.34 1.57
CA LEU A 147 -2.63 4.27 2.11
C LEU A 147 -2.50 3.00 1.24
N PRO A 148 -2.50 1.81 1.86
CA PRO A 148 -2.37 0.55 1.12
C PRO A 148 -3.59 0.30 0.24
N LEU A 149 -3.36 -0.27 -0.94
CA LEU A 149 -4.41 -0.85 -1.74
C LEU A 149 -4.85 -2.16 -1.10
N LEU A 150 -6.09 -2.19 -0.61
CA LEU A 150 -6.71 -3.43 -0.13
C LEU A 150 -7.59 -4.00 -1.25
N PRO A 151 -7.53 -5.31 -1.53
CA PRO A 151 -8.46 -5.94 -2.45
C PRO A 151 -9.89 -5.67 -1.96
N LEU A 152 -10.79 -5.39 -2.89
CA LEU A 152 -12.21 -5.22 -2.58
C LEU A 152 -12.69 -6.56 -2.01
N THR A 153 -12.79 -6.67 -0.69
CA THR A 153 -13.40 -7.81 -0.02
C THR A 153 -14.81 -7.98 -0.58
N ARG A 154 -14.99 -8.97 -1.46
CA ARG A 154 -16.32 -9.38 -1.90
C ARG A 154 -17.08 -9.79 -0.65
N LYS A 155 -18.18 -9.07 -0.39
CA LYS A 155 -19.23 -9.31 0.61
C LYS A 155 -18.90 -10.46 1.59
N ARG A 156 -18.68 -10.11 2.88
CA ARG A 156 -19.19 -10.95 3.98
C ARG A 156 -20.60 -11.39 3.57
N LYS A 157 -20.88 -12.70 3.51
CA LYS A 157 -22.23 -13.26 3.30
C LYS A 157 -23.21 -12.42 4.14
N ARG A 158 -23.97 -11.56 3.47
CA ARG A 158 -25.05 -10.77 4.07
C ARG A 158 -26.31 -11.59 3.88
N ASP A 159 -27.01 -11.83 4.98
CA ASP A 159 -28.34 -12.41 5.01
C ASP A 159 -29.23 -11.75 3.94
N GLU A 160 -29.92 -12.58 3.17
CA GLU A 160 -30.62 -12.25 1.92
C GLU A 160 -31.90 -11.41 2.08
N THR A 161 -32.04 -10.59 3.13
CA THR A 161 -33.35 -9.97 3.45
C THR A 161 -33.47 -8.46 3.25
N THR A 162 -32.47 -7.73 2.73
CA THR A 162 -32.69 -6.32 2.35
C THR A 162 -31.96 -5.91 1.06
N CYS A 163 -32.74 -5.67 0.00
CA CYS A 163 -32.32 -5.17 -1.30
C CYS A 163 -32.16 -3.64 -1.32
N VAL A 164 -31.06 -3.13 -0.77
CA VAL A 164 -30.51 -1.83 -1.20
C VAL A 164 -28.99 -1.96 -1.26
N SER A 165 -28.41 -1.98 -2.47
CA SER A 165 -26.96 -1.90 -2.65
C SER A 165 -26.51 -0.46 -2.35
N LYS A 166 -26.42 -0.10 -1.06
CA LYS A 166 -25.74 1.14 -0.67
C LYS A 166 -24.29 1.00 -1.13
N LYS A 167 -23.86 1.84 -2.08
CA LYS A 167 -22.45 1.99 -2.44
C LYS A 167 -21.69 2.30 -1.14
N ARG A 168 -20.54 1.67 -0.96
CA ARG A 168 -19.73 1.84 0.24
C ARG A 168 -19.26 3.29 0.33
N ALA A 169 -19.46 3.93 1.47
CA ALA A 169 -19.06 5.32 1.68
C ALA A 169 -17.52 5.43 1.63
N TRP A 170 -17.00 6.47 0.99
CA TRP A 170 -15.54 6.60 0.82
C TRP A 170 -14.81 6.86 2.14
N LYS A 171 -15.51 7.47 3.11
CA LYS A 171 -14.99 7.68 4.47
C LYS A 171 -14.68 6.35 5.18
N GLU A 172 -15.51 5.33 5.01
CA GLU A 172 -15.28 3.99 5.57
C GLU A 172 -14.08 3.30 4.90
N VAL A 173 -13.98 3.44 3.59
CA VAL A 173 -12.85 2.91 2.81
C VAL A 173 -11.53 3.55 3.24
N TYR A 174 -11.53 4.86 3.48
CA TYR A 174 -10.36 5.58 3.96
C TYR A 174 -9.98 5.15 5.38
N SER A 175 -10.96 5.06 6.30
CA SER A 175 -10.70 4.73 7.69
C SER A 175 -10.13 3.32 7.88
N GLU A 176 -10.63 2.33 7.14
CA GLU A 176 -10.09 0.96 7.18
C GLU A 176 -8.61 0.91 6.76
N ARG A 177 -8.28 1.59 5.66
CA ARG A 177 -6.89 1.65 5.17
C ARG A 177 -5.98 2.41 6.12
N LEU A 178 -6.48 3.48 6.73
CA LEU A 178 -5.77 4.25 7.75
C LEU A 178 -5.49 3.39 9.00
N ILE A 179 -6.43 2.54 9.42
CA ILE A 179 -6.22 1.62 10.54
C ILE A 179 -5.11 0.63 10.21
N VAL A 180 -5.14 0.03 9.02
CA VAL A 180 -4.09 -0.90 8.57
C VAL A 180 -2.73 -0.21 8.56
N GLU A 181 -2.62 0.97 7.96
CA GLU A 181 -1.39 1.75 7.93
C GLU A 181 -0.85 2.08 9.33
N ARG A 182 -1.74 2.50 10.25
CA ARG A 182 -1.38 2.79 11.64
C ARG A 182 -0.92 1.54 12.38
N HIS A 183 -1.55 0.39 12.13
CA HIS A 183 -1.12 -0.87 12.72
C HIS A 183 0.28 -1.25 12.25
N TRP A 184 0.57 -1.12 10.95
CA TRP A 184 1.91 -1.34 10.44
C TRP A 184 2.94 -0.36 10.99
N ARG A 185 2.60 0.94 11.14
CA ARG A 185 3.50 1.95 11.71
C ARG A 185 3.80 1.73 13.19
N ARG A 186 2.80 1.37 13.98
CA ARG A 186 2.93 1.12 15.42
C ARG A 186 3.40 -0.31 15.73
N ASN A 187 3.74 -1.09 14.70
CA ASN A 187 4.05 -2.51 14.78
C ASN A 187 3.02 -3.31 15.59
N MET A 188 1.75 -2.93 15.48
CA MET A 188 0.61 -3.63 16.10
C MET A 188 0.18 -4.78 15.19
N SER A 189 1.12 -5.70 14.93
CA SER A 189 0.86 -6.89 14.13
C SER A 189 0.38 -8.04 15.03
N LYS A 190 -0.59 -8.81 14.55
CA LYS A 190 -0.98 -10.07 15.17
C LYS A 190 -0.22 -11.18 14.46
N HIS A 191 0.65 -11.86 15.18
CA HIS A 191 1.36 -13.00 14.65
C HIS A 191 0.49 -14.26 14.78
N TYR A 192 0.16 -14.87 13.64
CA TYR A 192 -0.45 -16.19 13.61
C TYR A 192 0.63 -17.20 13.26
N THR A 193 0.90 -18.14 14.16
CA THR A 193 1.84 -19.22 13.86
C THR A 193 1.11 -20.44 13.35
N LEU A 194 1.30 -20.74 12.07
CA LEU A 194 0.84 -21.96 11.42
C LEU A 194 1.81 -23.10 11.77
N LYS A 195 1.60 -23.79 12.91
CA LYS A 195 2.54 -24.80 13.42
C LYS A 195 2.22 -26.22 12.94
N ARG A 196 3.26 -27.07 12.90
CA ARG A 196 3.22 -28.56 12.99
C ARG A 196 2.75 -29.38 11.77
N HIS A 197 2.92 -28.91 10.54
CA HIS A 197 2.60 -29.74 9.36
C HIS A 197 3.78 -30.13 8.49
N HIS A 198 4.81 -29.29 8.41
CA HIS A 198 6.05 -29.66 7.74
C HIS A 198 7.05 -30.26 8.74
N SER A 199 7.69 -31.36 8.36
CA SER A 199 8.72 -32.02 9.17
C SER A 199 10.14 -31.53 8.86
N ALA A 200 10.28 -30.65 7.87
CA ALA A 200 11.55 -30.08 7.43
C ALA A 200 11.37 -28.63 6.93
N SER A 201 12.48 -27.98 6.53
CA SER A 201 12.48 -26.58 6.10
C SER A 201 11.54 -26.33 4.89
N ILE A 202 10.95 -25.15 4.84
CA ILE A 202 10.09 -24.68 3.75
C ILE A 202 11.01 -24.07 2.68
N THR A 203 10.92 -24.57 1.46
CA THR A 203 11.80 -24.15 0.36
C THR A 203 11.15 -23.11 -0.55
N CYS A 204 9.82 -23.15 -0.66
CA CYS A 204 9.07 -22.25 -1.51
C CYS A 204 7.67 -22.01 -0.93
N LEU A 205 7.13 -20.83 -1.20
CA LEU A 205 5.83 -20.41 -0.73
C LEU A 205 5.18 -19.49 -1.77
N GLN A 206 3.86 -19.50 -1.82
CA GLN A 206 3.11 -18.51 -2.57
C GLN A 206 1.78 -18.22 -1.86
N LEU A 207 1.38 -16.95 -1.89
CA LEU A 207 0.16 -16.44 -1.26
C LEU A 207 -0.85 -16.03 -2.34
N SER A 208 -2.13 -16.35 -2.14
CA SER A 208 -3.23 -15.76 -2.90
C SER A 208 -4.16 -15.05 -1.93
N GLU A 209 -4.17 -13.71 -2.02
CA GLU A 209 -5.06 -12.87 -1.23
C GLU A 209 -6.53 -13.04 -1.64
N ALA A 210 -6.78 -13.27 -2.94
CA ALA A 210 -8.13 -13.41 -3.48
C ALA A 210 -8.86 -14.64 -2.92
N ASN A 211 -8.14 -15.76 -2.79
CA ASN A 211 -8.68 -17.03 -2.29
C ASN A 211 -8.34 -17.26 -0.81
N ASN A 212 -7.70 -16.28 -0.16
CA ASN A 212 -7.20 -16.36 1.22
C ASN A 212 -6.46 -17.68 1.51
N THR A 213 -5.64 -18.10 0.54
CA THR A 213 -4.97 -19.41 0.53
C THR A 213 -3.46 -19.21 0.48
N LEU A 214 -2.75 -19.92 1.35
CA LEU A 214 -1.29 -20.00 1.36
C LEU A 214 -0.88 -21.41 0.97
N ILE A 215 0.07 -21.55 0.05
CA ILE A 215 0.62 -22.85 -0.34
C ILE A 215 2.11 -22.86 -0.05
N THR A 216 2.57 -23.87 0.68
CA THR A 216 3.98 -24.04 1.07
C THR A 216 4.52 -25.38 0.61
N GLY A 217 5.70 -25.37 0.00
CA GLY A 217 6.47 -26.56 -0.39
C GLY A 217 7.66 -26.75 0.54
N SER A 218 7.95 -27.99 0.90
CA SER A 218 8.99 -28.31 1.89
C SER A 218 9.98 -29.36 1.40
N GLN A 219 11.12 -29.40 2.09
CA GLN A 219 12.10 -30.48 2.01
C GLN A 219 11.53 -31.83 2.46
N ASP A 220 10.42 -31.84 3.20
CA ASP A 220 9.71 -33.07 3.59
C ASP A 220 8.96 -33.76 2.45
N LYS A 221 9.12 -33.25 1.21
CA LYS A 221 8.55 -33.77 -0.04
C LYS A 221 7.04 -33.52 -0.18
N THR A 222 6.45 -32.75 0.72
CA THR A 222 5.02 -32.46 0.72
C THR A 222 4.75 -30.99 0.41
N VAL A 223 3.58 -30.75 -0.16
CA VAL A 223 3.01 -29.40 -0.23
C VAL A 223 1.84 -29.32 0.74
N THR A 224 1.75 -28.24 1.50
CA THR A 224 0.59 -27.97 2.34
C THR A 224 -0.17 -26.75 1.84
N VAL A 225 -1.49 -26.86 1.83
CA VAL A 225 -2.44 -25.81 1.43
C VAL A 225 -3.13 -25.34 2.70
N TRP A 226 -3.04 -24.06 2.99
CA TRP A 226 -3.51 -23.42 4.21
C TRP A 226 -4.63 -22.45 3.90
N ASN A 227 -5.64 -22.41 4.76
CA ASN A 227 -6.61 -21.33 4.78
C ASN A 227 -6.13 -20.25 5.76
N LEU A 228 -5.90 -19.05 5.25
CA LEU A 228 -5.41 -17.92 6.04
C LEU A 228 -6.48 -17.32 6.97
N GLU A 229 -7.77 -17.53 6.70
CA GLU A 229 -8.86 -17.06 7.56
C GLU A 229 -8.94 -17.85 8.86
N THR A 230 -8.84 -19.18 8.74
CA THR A 230 -9.00 -20.12 9.85
C THR A 230 -7.68 -20.56 10.45
N GLY A 231 -6.57 -20.38 9.72
CA GLY A 231 -5.25 -20.89 10.07
C GLY A 231 -5.13 -22.41 10.00
N GLN A 232 -6.09 -23.09 9.38
CA GLN A 232 -6.11 -24.55 9.28
C GLN A 232 -5.50 -25.03 7.96
N VAL A 233 -4.87 -26.20 8.01
CA VAL A 233 -4.47 -26.92 6.79
C VAL A 233 -5.71 -27.45 6.11
N LEU A 234 -5.92 -26.99 4.88
CA LEU A 234 -6.95 -27.53 3.99
C LEU A 234 -6.52 -28.91 3.49
N ARG A 235 -5.28 -29.02 2.99
CA ARG A 235 -4.76 -30.26 2.39
C ARG A 235 -3.24 -30.40 2.52
N GLN A 236 -2.79 -31.66 2.51
CA GLN A 236 -1.40 -32.04 2.33
C GLN A 236 -1.27 -32.89 1.06
N LEU A 237 -0.54 -32.38 0.07
CA LEU A 237 -0.28 -33.05 -1.20
C LEU A 237 1.01 -33.87 -1.06
N LYS A 238 0.87 -35.19 -1.19
CA LYS A 238 1.97 -36.16 -1.14
C LYS A 238 2.09 -36.84 -2.50
N GLY A 239 3.32 -37.02 -2.98
CA GLY A 239 3.57 -37.75 -4.23
C GLY A 239 4.96 -37.52 -4.83
N HIS A 240 5.67 -36.45 -4.46
CA HIS A 240 7.08 -36.30 -4.80
C HIS A 240 7.96 -37.25 -3.99
N SER A 241 9.03 -37.76 -4.60
CA SER A 241 9.95 -38.70 -3.94
C SER A 241 11.15 -37.99 -3.27
N ARG A 242 11.40 -36.73 -3.64
CA ARG A 242 12.47 -35.85 -3.14
C ARG A 242 11.95 -34.44 -2.79
N PRO A 243 12.76 -33.62 -2.10
CA PRO A 243 12.42 -32.26 -1.73
C PRO A 243 11.81 -31.43 -2.85
N ILE A 244 10.80 -30.64 -2.52
CA ILE A 244 10.22 -29.66 -3.43
C ILE A 244 11.13 -28.43 -3.40
N ARG A 245 11.41 -27.83 -4.56
CA ARG A 245 12.32 -26.66 -4.66
C ARG A 245 11.60 -25.41 -5.11
N THR A 246 10.57 -25.57 -5.91
CA THR A 246 9.84 -24.45 -6.50
C THR A 246 8.35 -24.80 -6.61
N LEU A 247 7.50 -23.81 -6.45
CA LEU A 247 6.07 -23.95 -6.59
C LEU A 247 5.52 -22.69 -7.22
N GLN A 248 4.51 -22.87 -8.08
CA GLN A 248 3.67 -21.77 -8.54
C GLN A 248 2.24 -22.26 -8.72
N PHE A 249 1.27 -21.48 -8.27
CA PHE A 249 -0.14 -21.76 -8.48
C PHE A 249 -0.87 -20.59 -9.12
N ASP A 250 -1.95 -20.97 -9.79
CA ASP A 250 -2.95 -20.14 -10.43
C ASP A 250 -4.30 -20.41 -9.74
N ASP A 251 -5.40 -19.83 -10.21
CA ASP A 251 -6.71 -19.94 -9.58
C ASP A 251 -7.16 -21.40 -9.32
N THR A 252 -6.79 -22.34 -10.18
CA THR A 252 -7.26 -23.74 -10.09
C THR A 252 -6.16 -24.79 -10.00
N LYS A 253 -4.96 -24.47 -10.50
CA LYS A 253 -3.88 -25.44 -10.66
C LYS A 253 -2.66 -24.99 -9.88
N LEU A 254 -2.01 -25.95 -9.25
CA LEU A 254 -0.70 -25.80 -8.63
C LEU A 254 0.30 -26.60 -9.44
N VAL A 255 1.46 -26.01 -9.72
CA VAL A 255 2.61 -26.68 -10.32
C VAL A 255 3.75 -26.69 -9.31
N THR A 256 4.36 -27.86 -9.11
CA THR A 256 5.48 -28.05 -8.20
C THR A 256 6.65 -28.65 -8.95
N GLY A 257 7.86 -28.15 -8.69
CA GLY A 257 9.11 -28.72 -9.18
C GLY A 257 9.92 -29.30 -8.02
N SER A 258 10.41 -30.52 -8.20
CA SER A 258 11.13 -31.26 -7.17
C SER A 258 12.53 -31.68 -7.64
N SER A 259 13.39 -31.97 -6.66
CA SER A 259 14.67 -32.64 -6.88
C SER A 259 14.54 -34.10 -7.34
N ASP A 260 13.32 -34.62 -7.49
CA ASP A 260 13.01 -35.93 -8.10
C ASP A 260 12.97 -35.91 -9.63
N HIS A 261 13.40 -34.81 -10.25
CA HIS A 261 13.47 -34.64 -11.70
C HIS A 261 12.10 -34.46 -12.36
N THR A 262 11.01 -34.43 -11.58
CA THR A 262 9.65 -34.27 -12.10
C THR A 262 9.05 -32.92 -11.72
N LEU A 263 8.16 -32.43 -12.58
CA LEU A 263 7.16 -31.46 -12.17
C LEU A 263 5.82 -32.15 -11.98
N ARG A 264 5.03 -31.73 -11.01
CA ARG A 264 3.67 -32.25 -10.82
C ARG A 264 2.66 -31.12 -10.87
N ILE A 265 1.57 -31.38 -11.56
CA ILE A 265 0.41 -30.49 -11.64
C ILE A 265 -0.66 -31.07 -10.73
N TRP A 266 -1.16 -30.25 -9.82
CA TRP A 266 -2.13 -30.61 -8.81
C TRP A 266 -3.38 -29.76 -8.98
N ASN A 267 -4.52 -30.37 -8.70
CA ASN A 267 -5.70 -29.61 -8.32
C ASN A 267 -5.61 -29.43 -6.80
N TYR A 268 -5.20 -28.24 -6.34
CA TYR A 268 -5.01 -27.99 -4.91
C TYR A 268 -6.35 -27.94 -4.14
N ASN A 269 -7.48 -27.72 -4.84
CA ASN A 269 -8.82 -27.77 -4.24
C ASN A 269 -9.28 -29.20 -3.95
N THR A 270 -8.97 -30.17 -4.82
CA THR A 270 -9.34 -31.59 -4.61
C THR A 270 -8.23 -32.40 -3.96
N GLY A 271 -6.98 -31.94 -4.05
CA GLY A 271 -5.78 -32.64 -3.58
C GLY A 271 -5.24 -33.69 -4.57
N GLN A 272 -5.84 -33.82 -5.76
CA GLN A 272 -5.44 -34.82 -6.74
C GLN A 272 -4.25 -34.34 -7.58
N CYS A 273 -3.30 -35.25 -7.82
CA CYS A 273 -2.28 -35.06 -8.84
C CYS A 273 -2.92 -35.28 -10.21
N ILE A 274 -2.99 -34.22 -11.02
CA ILE A 274 -3.58 -34.25 -12.36
C ILE A 274 -2.60 -34.88 -13.35
N ARG A 275 -1.33 -34.49 -13.28
CA ARG A 275 -0.30 -34.92 -14.21
C ARG A 275 1.09 -34.84 -13.58
N THR A 276 1.93 -35.82 -13.89
CA THR A 276 3.38 -35.78 -13.66
C THR A 276 4.05 -35.47 -14.99
N LEU A 277 4.84 -34.40 -15.03
CA LEU A 277 5.65 -34.00 -16.18
C LEU A 277 7.06 -34.53 -15.96
N GLU A 278 7.42 -35.51 -16.78
CA GLU A 278 8.73 -36.13 -16.80
C GLU A 278 9.55 -35.62 -17.98
N GLY A 279 10.86 -35.67 -17.87
CA GLY A 279 11.78 -35.38 -18.97
C GLY A 279 13.08 -34.73 -18.55
N HIS A 280 13.15 -34.10 -17.38
CA HIS A 280 14.42 -33.65 -16.81
C HIS A 280 15.22 -34.84 -16.29
N THR A 281 16.54 -34.75 -16.37
CA THR A 281 17.46 -35.79 -15.89
C THR A 281 18.05 -35.46 -14.53
N ASP A 282 17.99 -34.19 -14.12
CA ASP A 282 18.39 -33.74 -12.79
C ASP A 282 17.31 -32.83 -12.14
N GLY A 283 17.53 -32.38 -10.91
CA GLY A 283 16.53 -31.73 -10.07
C GLY A 283 16.04 -30.41 -10.66
N VAL A 284 14.73 -30.17 -10.55
CA VAL A 284 14.12 -28.92 -11.01
C VAL A 284 14.37 -27.83 -9.98
N ASN A 285 15.10 -26.77 -10.36
CA ASN A 285 15.48 -25.68 -9.47
C ASN A 285 14.41 -24.58 -9.43
N HIS A 286 13.87 -24.21 -10.60
CA HIS A 286 12.90 -23.12 -10.73
C HIS A 286 11.87 -23.40 -11.80
N LEU A 287 10.68 -22.82 -11.64
CA LEU A 287 9.62 -22.86 -12.64
C LEU A 287 8.93 -21.51 -12.76
N HIS A 288 8.38 -21.24 -13.93
CA HIS A 288 7.53 -20.08 -14.17
C HIS A 288 6.38 -20.43 -15.13
N PHE A 289 5.17 -20.07 -14.73
CA PHE A 289 3.92 -20.36 -15.40
C PHE A 289 3.19 -19.04 -15.73
N ASN A 290 2.74 -18.89 -16.97
CA ASN A 290 1.98 -17.71 -17.43
C ASN A 290 0.58 -18.06 -17.94
N CYS A 291 -0.08 -19.04 -17.31
CA CYS A 291 -1.38 -19.63 -17.70
C CYS A 291 -1.35 -20.49 -18.98
N ARG A 292 -0.50 -20.15 -19.96
CA ARG A 292 -0.40 -20.86 -21.25
C ARG A 292 0.81 -21.78 -21.34
N LEU A 293 1.97 -21.26 -20.97
CA LEU A 293 3.27 -21.91 -21.02
C LEU A 293 3.77 -22.11 -19.59
N LEU A 294 4.30 -23.31 -19.34
CA LEU A 294 5.12 -23.59 -18.18
C LEU A 294 6.55 -23.76 -18.65
N ALA A 295 7.48 -23.07 -18.01
CA ALA A 295 8.90 -23.29 -18.20
C ALA A 295 9.54 -23.75 -16.89
N SER A 296 10.49 -24.66 -16.97
CA SER A 296 11.29 -25.11 -15.82
C SER A 296 12.78 -25.11 -16.16
N GLY A 297 13.58 -24.63 -15.21
CA GLY A 297 15.02 -24.74 -15.21
C GLY A 297 15.48 -25.84 -14.28
N SER A 298 16.44 -26.64 -14.72
CA SER A 298 16.92 -27.81 -14.01
C SER A 298 18.44 -27.77 -13.81
N ALA A 299 18.91 -28.56 -12.85
CA ALA A 299 20.32 -28.83 -12.64
C ALA A 299 20.98 -29.57 -13.83
N ASP A 300 20.19 -30.14 -14.75
CA ASP A 300 20.67 -30.80 -15.97
C ASP A 300 21.13 -29.84 -17.10
N ALA A 301 21.25 -28.55 -16.79
CA ALA A 301 21.59 -27.47 -17.72
C ALA A 301 20.58 -27.24 -18.87
N THR A 302 19.39 -27.87 -18.80
CA THR A 302 18.33 -27.68 -19.79
C THR A 302 17.15 -26.91 -19.21
N ILE A 303 16.41 -26.28 -20.12
CA ILE A 303 15.12 -25.66 -19.82
C ILE A 303 14.06 -26.41 -20.59
N LYS A 304 13.00 -26.84 -19.92
CA LYS A 304 11.86 -27.46 -20.60
C LYS A 304 10.67 -26.53 -20.58
N VAL A 305 9.97 -26.51 -21.71
CA VAL A 305 8.79 -25.67 -21.90
C VAL A 305 7.64 -26.57 -22.33
N TRP A 306 6.54 -26.49 -21.60
CA TRP A 306 5.29 -27.18 -21.90
C TRP A 306 4.23 -26.15 -22.28
N ASN A 307 3.57 -26.38 -23.40
CA ASN A 307 2.44 -25.59 -23.86
C ASN A 307 1.15 -26.34 -23.53
N PHE A 308 0.33 -25.80 -22.62
CA PHE A 308 -0.91 -26.46 -22.23
C PHE A 308 -2.04 -26.32 -23.24
N GLN A 309 -1.93 -25.37 -24.18
CA GLN A 309 -2.92 -25.18 -25.23
C GLN A 309 -2.72 -26.19 -26.36
N THR A 310 -1.47 -26.44 -26.77
CA THR A 310 -1.14 -27.36 -27.86
C THR A 310 -0.80 -28.77 -27.38
N GLY A 311 -0.44 -28.93 -26.10
CA GLY A 311 0.07 -30.19 -25.55
C GLY A 311 1.53 -30.48 -25.91
N GLU A 312 2.21 -29.57 -26.62
CA GLU A 312 3.59 -29.74 -27.01
C GLU A 312 4.55 -29.51 -25.85
N CYS A 313 5.63 -30.29 -25.82
CA CYS A 313 6.79 -30.05 -24.96
C CYS A 313 8.05 -29.96 -25.80
N PHE A 314 8.91 -29.00 -25.50
CA PHE A 314 10.23 -28.89 -26.13
C PHE A 314 11.29 -28.53 -25.10
N THR A 315 12.55 -28.83 -25.43
CA THR A 315 13.71 -28.57 -24.58
C THR A 315 14.56 -27.50 -25.24
N LEU A 316 14.97 -26.50 -24.46
CA LEU A 316 15.93 -25.48 -24.84
C LEU A 316 17.29 -25.88 -24.26
N THR A 317 18.26 -26.09 -25.14
CA THR A 317 19.63 -26.49 -24.81
C THR A 317 20.60 -25.37 -25.14
N GLY A 318 21.56 -25.11 -24.27
CA GLY A 318 22.62 -24.14 -24.53
C GLY A 318 23.39 -23.69 -23.29
N HIS A 319 22.77 -23.74 -22.11
CA HIS A 319 23.52 -23.59 -20.86
C HIS A 319 24.46 -24.79 -20.67
N THR A 320 25.59 -24.55 -20.00
CA THR A 320 26.60 -25.60 -19.73
C THR A 320 26.54 -26.10 -18.29
N GLN A 321 25.84 -25.40 -17.41
CA GLN A 321 25.66 -25.74 -16.00
C GLN A 321 24.20 -25.53 -15.58
N ALA A 322 23.90 -25.81 -14.31
CA ALA A 322 22.56 -25.79 -13.73
C ALA A 322 21.85 -24.44 -13.96
N VAL A 323 20.57 -24.51 -14.35
CA VAL A 323 19.72 -23.35 -14.51
C VAL A 323 19.04 -23.05 -13.17
N ASN A 324 19.37 -21.91 -12.57
CA ASN A 324 18.88 -21.50 -11.26
C ASN A 324 17.55 -20.77 -11.31
N HIS A 325 17.32 -19.97 -12.36
CA HIS A 325 16.13 -19.15 -12.47
C HIS A 325 15.64 -19.10 -13.92
N VAL A 326 14.32 -19.13 -14.08
CA VAL A 326 13.65 -19.07 -15.39
C VAL A 326 12.43 -18.18 -15.24
N GLN A 327 12.25 -17.22 -16.16
CA GLN A 327 11.09 -16.34 -16.15
C GLN A 327 10.61 -16.05 -17.58
N ILE A 328 9.30 -16.19 -17.79
CA ILE A 328 8.68 -15.92 -19.09
C ILE A 328 8.30 -14.43 -19.17
N HIS A 329 8.69 -13.76 -20.25
CA HIS A 329 8.43 -12.35 -20.53
C HIS A 329 7.57 -12.19 -21.79
N GLN A 330 6.53 -11.34 -21.72
CA GLN A 330 5.66 -10.97 -22.86
C GLN A 330 5.20 -12.15 -23.74
N GLN A 331 4.85 -13.28 -23.12
CA GLN A 331 4.32 -14.52 -23.73
C GLN A 331 5.24 -15.31 -24.67
N HIS A 332 6.27 -14.70 -25.26
CA HIS A 332 7.13 -15.36 -26.26
C HIS A 332 8.61 -15.36 -25.92
N PHE A 333 9.04 -14.53 -24.97
CA PHE A 333 10.42 -14.52 -24.54
C PHE A 333 10.58 -15.25 -23.21
N LEU A 334 11.74 -15.89 -23.04
CA LEU A 334 12.12 -16.49 -21.78
C LEU A 334 13.52 -16.02 -21.43
N VAL A 335 13.70 -15.64 -20.17
CA VAL A 335 15.01 -15.31 -19.61
C VAL A 335 15.40 -16.43 -18.66
N SER A 336 16.63 -16.91 -18.80
CA SER A 336 17.20 -17.90 -17.89
C SER A 336 18.53 -17.43 -17.30
N ALA A 337 18.75 -17.84 -16.06
CA ALA A 337 19.96 -17.58 -15.29
C ALA A 337 20.58 -18.90 -14.86
N SER A 338 21.90 -19.02 -14.99
CA SER A 338 22.63 -20.28 -14.83
C SER A 338 23.89 -20.11 -13.97
N ASP A 339 24.35 -21.24 -13.42
CA ASP A 339 25.65 -21.37 -12.76
C ASP A 339 26.83 -21.13 -13.72
N ASP A 340 26.62 -21.24 -15.04
CA ASP A 340 27.63 -20.98 -16.07
C ASP A 340 28.01 -19.49 -16.26
N CYS A 341 27.58 -18.64 -15.32
CA CYS A 341 27.80 -17.20 -15.31
C CYS A 341 27.13 -16.44 -16.47
N THR A 342 26.24 -17.07 -17.24
CA THR A 342 25.53 -16.44 -18.36
C THR A 342 24.03 -16.30 -18.12
N LEU A 343 23.46 -15.21 -18.63
CA LEU A 343 22.03 -15.13 -18.87
C LEU A 343 21.75 -15.48 -20.33
N ARG A 344 20.60 -16.08 -20.59
CA ARG A 344 20.14 -16.30 -21.96
C ARG A 344 18.73 -15.80 -22.17
N LEU A 345 18.51 -15.17 -23.32
CA LEU A 345 17.21 -14.78 -23.84
C LEU A 345 16.82 -15.76 -24.95
N TRP A 346 15.65 -16.37 -24.80
CA TRP A 346 15.12 -17.37 -25.71
C TRP A 346 13.85 -16.88 -26.38
N ASP A 347 13.71 -17.18 -27.66
CA ASP A 347 12.44 -17.07 -28.38
C ASP A 347 11.72 -18.40 -28.28
N LEU A 348 10.56 -18.44 -27.62
CA LEU A 348 9.77 -19.65 -27.41
C LEU A 348 9.06 -20.11 -28.68
N ASN A 349 8.79 -19.20 -29.63
CA ASN A 349 8.17 -19.57 -30.91
C ASN A 349 9.20 -20.22 -31.83
N LYS A 350 10.39 -19.62 -31.92
CA LYS A 350 11.49 -20.12 -32.76
C LYS A 350 12.30 -21.23 -32.08
N ARG A 351 12.18 -21.38 -30.75
CA ARG A 351 12.89 -22.36 -29.91
C ARG A 351 14.41 -22.21 -29.98
N VAL A 352 14.89 -20.97 -30.12
CA VAL A 352 16.32 -20.65 -30.23
C VAL A 352 16.76 -19.66 -29.16
N CYS A 353 18.02 -19.76 -28.78
CA CYS A 353 18.69 -18.73 -27.99
C CYS A 353 18.90 -17.51 -28.89
N ILE A 354 18.20 -16.42 -28.61
CA ILE A 354 18.39 -15.15 -29.32
C ILE A 354 19.71 -14.53 -28.89
N ARG A 355 19.99 -14.60 -27.58
CA ARG A 355 21.10 -13.86 -27.00
C ARG A 355 21.64 -14.51 -25.75
N THR A 356 22.96 -14.43 -25.61
CA THR A 356 23.69 -14.79 -24.39
C THR A 356 24.36 -13.54 -23.85
N PHE A 357 24.10 -13.21 -22.59
CA PHE A 357 24.70 -12.07 -21.90
C PHE A 357 25.90 -12.55 -21.09
N HIS A 358 27.06 -12.00 -21.41
CA HIS A 358 28.33 -12.30 -20.75
C HIS A 358 28.77 -11.11 -19.92
N GLY A 359 29.28 -11.36 -18.71
CA GLY A 359 29.88 -10.31 -17.89
C GLY A 359 29.80 -10.57 -16.39
N HIS A 360 28.94 -11.49 -15.92
CA HIS A 360 29.07 -12.02 -14.57
C HIS A 360 30.27 -12.96 -14.48
N VAL A 361 30.94 -12.97 -13.33
CA VAL A 361 32.11 -13.82 -13.07
C VAL A 361 31.73 -15.03 -12.20
N GLY A 362 30.55 -14.99 -11.59
CA GLY A 362 30.04 -16.04 -10.72
C GLY A 362 28.61 -16.49 -11.09
N PRO A 363 28.16 -17.59 -10.48
CA PRO A 363 26.81 -18.14 -10.68
C PRO A 363 25.70 -17.12 -10.55
N ILE A 364 24.77 -17.11 -11.50
CA ILE A 364 23.64 -16.18 -11.46
C ILE A 364 22.48 -16.86 -10.74
N MET A 365 22.03 -16.26 -9.64
CA MET A 365 21.00 -16.83 -8.77
C MET A 365 19.59 -16.46 -9.24
N THR A 366 19.40 -15.22 -9.67
CA THR A 366 18.10 -14.69 -10.05
C THR A 366 18.23 -13.71 -11.21
N ALA A 367 17.22 -13.69 -12.08
CA ALA A 367 17.13 -12.74 -13.18
C ALA A 367 15.67 -12.35 -13.43
N ILE A 368 15.37 -11.06 -13.36
CA ILE A 368 14.02 -10.52 -13.48
C ILE A 368 13.97 -9.60 -14.72
N PRO A 369 13.14 -9.91 -15.73
CA PRO A 369 12.90 -9.02 -16.86
C PRO A 369 11.93 -7.91 -16.45
N GLY A 370 12.37 -6.66 -16.56
CA GLY A 370 11.56 -5.46 -16.42
C GLY A 370 10.72 -5.17 -17.67
N MET A 371 9.60 -4.48 -17.49
CA MET A 371 8.78 -4.02 -18.62
C MET A 371 9.34 -2.70 -19.19
N PRO A 372 9.00 -2.36 -20.46
CA PRO A 372 9.24 -1.02 -21.00
C PRO A 372 8.66 0.05 -20.06
N GLY A 373 9.42 1.12 -19.81
CA GLY A 373 9.02 2.22 -18.90
C GLY A 373 9.35 2.02 -17.43
N HIS A 374 10.01 0.92 -17.10
CA HIS A 374 10.71 0.81 -15.83
C HIS A 374 12.02 1.61 -15.89
N SER A 375 12.28 2.44 -14.88
CA SER A 375 13.16 3.60 -14.95
C SER A 375 14.67 3.30 -14.98
N PHE A 376 15.08 2.03 -15.16
CA PHE A 376 16.47 1.61 -15.36
C PHE A 376 16.92 1.68 -16.84
N SER A 377 16.01 2.01 -17.77
CA SER A 377 16.36 2.39 -19.14
C SER A 377 15.98 3.85 -19.41
N LYS A 378 16.92 4.61 -19.97
CA LYS A 378 16.68 5.99 -20.41
C LYS A 378 15.84 6.07 -21.69
N GLU A 379 15.82 4.98 -22.47
CA GLU A 379 15.18 4.92 -23.80
C GLU A 379 13.85 4.15 -23.80
N ASN A 380 13.27 3.91 -22.61
CA ASN A 380 12.03 3.12 -22.46
C ASN A 380 12.20 1.64 -22.83
N ASP A 381 13.43 1.17 -23.01
CA ASP A 381 13.73 -0.22 -23.37
C ASP A 381 13.40 -1.19 -22.24
N ALA A 382 13.02 -2.41 -22.63
CA ALA A 382 12.91 -3.53 -21.71
C ALA A 382 14.32 -3.94 -21.23
N VAL A 383 14.45 -4.16 -19.92
CA VAL A 383 15.72 -4.48 -19.25
C VAL A 383 15.64 -5.82 -18.53
N ILE A 384 16.78 -6.45 -18.31
CA ILE A 384 16.91 -7.59 -17.40
C ILE A 384 17.79 -7.15 -16.23
N ILE A 385 17.37 -7.48 -15.02
CA ILE A 385 18.18 -7.28 -13.81
C ILE A 385 18.58 -8.64 -13.28
N SER A 386 19.87 -8.88 -13.09
CA SER A 386 20.41 -10.14 -12.58
C SER A 386 21.21 -9.96 -11.31
N GLY A 387 21.05 -10.90 -10.39
CA GLY A 387 21.81 -10.99 -9.14
C GLY A 387 22.68 -12.24 -9.17
N SER A 388 23.97 -12.06 -8.88
CA SER A 388 24.96 -13.14 -8.96
C SER A 388 25.69 -13.33 -7.62
N LYS A 389 26.27 -14.53 -7.48
CA LYS A 389 27.24 -14.85 -6.43
C LYS A 389 28.56 -14.11 -6.57
N ASP A 390 28.80 -13.40 -7.67
CA ASP A 390 29.93 -12.47 -7.84
C ASP A 390 29.78 -11.13 -7.09
N HIS A 391 28.74 -11.00 -6.26
CA HIS A 391 28.45 -9.83 -5.43
C HIS A 391 27.97 -8.61 -6.22
N THR A 392 27.74 -8.76 -7.53
CA THR A 392 27.26 -7.69 -8.39
C THR A 392 25.83 -7.92 -8.85
N ILE A 393 25.13 -6.81 -9.04
CA ILE A 393 23.87 -6.79 -9.78
C ILE A 393 24.15 -6.15 -11.13
N LYS A 394 23.65 -6.74 -12.21
CA LYS A 394 23.80 -6.16 -13.56
C LYS A 394 22.45 -5.87 -14.16
N VAL A 395 22.37 -4.74 -14.86
CA VAL A 395 21.23 -4.31 -15.65
C VAL A 395 21.61 -4.44 -17.12
N TRP A 396 20.82 -5.18 -17.87
CA TRP A 396 21.08 -5.52 -19.27
C TRP A 396 19.98 -4.96 -20.16
N SER A 397 20.33 -4.41 -21.32
CA SER A 397 19.34 -4.09 -22.36
C SER A 397 18.94 -5.38 -23.08
N ILE A 398 17.64 -5.67 -23.14
CA ILE A 398 17.12 -6.84 -23.87
C ILE A 398 17.39 -6.70 -25.38
N GLN A 399 17.25 -5.48 -25.91
CA GLN A 399 17.42 -5.21 -27.33
C GLN A 399 18.87 -5.35 -27.77
N THR A 400 19.80 -4.66 -27.10
CA THR A 400 21.20 -4.60 -27.54
C THR A 400 22.04 -5.75 -27.00
N GLY A 401 21.67 -6.31 -25.85
CA GLY A 401 22.49 -7.31 -25.17
C GLY A 401 23.57 -6.77 -24.26
N GLN A 402 23.72 -5.45 -24.20
CA GLN A 402 24.82 -4.84 -23.48
C GLN A 402 24.46 -4.70 -22.00
N CYS A 403 25.49 -4.82 -21.15
CA CYS A 403 25.39 -4.43 -19.75
C CYS A 403 25.29 -2.90 -19.68
N LEU A 404 24.11 -2.38 -19.35
CA LEU A 404 23.87 -0.95 -19.19
C LEU A 404 24.52 -0.44 -17.90
N GLN A 405 24.41 -1.21 -16.82
CA GLN A 405 24.93 -0.82 -15.52
C GLN A 405 25.35 -2.03 -14.70
N THR A 406 26.45 -1.89 -13.96
CA THR A 406 26.85 -2.82 -12.90
C THR A 406 26.74 -2.10 -11.56
N LEU A 407 25.91 -2.61 -10.66
CA LEU A 407 25.70 -2.07 -9.33
C LEU A 407 26.65 -2.80 -8.36
N PHE A 408 27.51 -2.01 -7.72
CA PHE A 408 28.47 -2.49 -6.72
C PHE A 408 28.02 -2.04 -5.33
N GLY A 409 28.16 -2.92 -4.34
CA GLY A 409 27.95 -2.52 -2.95
C GLY A 409 27.75 -3.65 -1.95
N HIS A 410 27.38 -4.85 -2.40
CA HIS A 410 27.33 -6.04 -1.54
C HIS A 410 28.73 -6.65 -1.37
N VAL A 411 28.95 -7.26 -0.20
CA VAL A 411 30.22 -7.93 0.14
C VAL A 411 30.16 -9.41 -0.25
N GLN A 412 28.97 -10.02 -0.19
CA GLN A 412 28.76 -11.41 -0.56
C GLN A 412 27.70 -11.56 -1.66
N GLY A 413 27.38 -12.81 -2.02
CA GLY A 413 26.48 -13.14 -3.12
C GLY A 413 25.09 -12.55 -2.93
N ILE A 414 24.41 -12.29 -4.05
CA ILE A 414 23.03 -11.82 -4.05
C ILE A 414 22.12 -13.02 -4.29
N GLY A 415 21.34 -13.40 -3.28
CA GLY A 415 20.40 -14.52 -3.34
C GLY A 415 18.99 -14.11 -3.76
N ALA A 416 18.56 -12.90 -3.39
CA ALA A 416 17.19 -12.44 -3.61
C ALA A 416 17.16 -11.05 -4.26
N LEU A 417 16.31 -10.89 -5.27
CA LEU A 417 16.03 -9.62 -5.92
C LEU A 417 14.51 -9.40 -5.98
N ALA A 418 14.10 -8.15 -5.80
CA ALA A 418 12.73 -7.72 -6.03
C ALA A 418 12.75 -6.35 -6.71
N PHE A 419 11.92 -6.18 -7.73
CA PHE A 419 11.97 -5.00 -8.61
C PHE A 419 10.58 -4.40 -8.88
N ASP A 420 10.51 -3.07 -8.90
CA ASP A 420 9.32 -2.28 -9.29
C ASP A 420 9.72 -1.14 -10.25
N LYS A 421 8.77 -0.35 -10.75
CA LYS A 421 8.98 0.74 -11.71
C LYS A 421 10.09 1.73 -11.33
N LEU A 422 10.24 2.02 -10.04
CA LEU A 422 11.11 3.08 -9.53
C LEU A 422 12.29 2.57 -8.69
N ARG A 423 12.26 1.31 -8.26
CA ARG A 423 13.18 0.82 -7.22
C ARG A 423 13.55 -0.62 -7.47
N LEU A 424 14.78 -0.94 -7.09
CA LEU A 424 15.25 -2.31 -6.97
C LEU A 424 15.65 -2.56 -5.52
N VAL A 425 15.30 -3.75 -5.02
CA VAL A 425 15.77 -4.23 -3.71
C VAL A 425 16.58 -5.49 -3.93
N SER A 426 17.74 -5.56 -3.28
CA SER A 426 18.59 -6.74 -3.25
C SER A 426 18.87 -7.19 -1.83
N GLY A 427 18.75 -8.50 -1.62
CA GLY A 427 19.18 -9.19 -0.41
C GLY A 427 20.42 -10.01 -0.69
N SER A 428 21.41 -9.90 0.19
CA SER A 428 22.69 -10.59 0.06
C SER A 428 22.96 -11.53 1.23
N ASP A 429 23.84 -12.50 0.98
CA ASP A 429 24.37 -13.43 1.96
C ASP A 429 25.17 -12.74 3.08
N ASP A 430 25.58 -11.47 2.88
CA ASP A 430 26.24 -10.64 3.89
C ASP A 430 25.28 -10.08 4.97
N GLY A 431 23.99 -10.40 4.88
CA GLY A 431 22.93 -9.91 5.75
C GLY A 431 22.55 -8.44 5.52
N SER A 432 23.04 -7.84 4.44
CA SER A 432 22.62 -6.52 4.01
C SER A 432 21.50 -6.59 2.98
N LEU A 433 20.58 -5.64 3.13
CA LEU A 433 19.55 -5.34 2.15
C LEU A 433 19.82 -3.95 1.59
N LYS A 434 19.87 -3.84 0.27
CA LYS A 434 20.12 -2.56 -0.41
C LYS A 434 18.94 -2.17 -1.28
N LEU A 435 18.61 -0.90 -1.20
CA LEU A 435 17.63 -0.23 -2.06
C LEU A 435 18.37 0.58 -3.09
N TRP A 436 18.11 0.34 -4.36
CA TRP A 436 18.74 1.04 -5.47
C TRP A 436 17.73 1.94 -6.17
N ASP A 437 18.16 3.15 -6.45
CA ASP A 437 17.42 4.07 -7.30
C ASP A 437 17.51 3.62 -8.76
N SER A 438 16.38 3.57 -9.46
CA SER A 438 16.36 3.16 -10.87
C SER A 438 17.03 4.14 -11.82
N GLN A 439 17.03 5.45 -11.49
CA GLN A 439 17.55 6.47 -12.39
C GLN A 439 19.08 6.55 -12.39
N ASN A 440 19.67 6.45 -11.20
CA ASN A 440 21.11 6.62 -11.00
C ASN A 440 21.83 5.29 -10.75
N GLY A 441 21.11 4.24 -10.37
CA GLY A 441 21.65 2.96 -9.91
C GLY A 441 22.63 3.11 -8.74
N LEU A 442 22.44 4.14 -7.93
CA LEU A 442 23.15 4.31 -6.66
C LEU A 442 22.35 3.63 -5.54
N PRO A 443 23.04 3.07 -4.53
CA PRO A 443 22.37 2.55 -3.36
C PRO A 443 21.78 3.74 -2.57
N MET A 444 20.45 3.82 -2.54
CA MET A 444 19.69 4.84 -1.84
C MET A 444 19.71 4.58 -0.32
N TYR A 445 19.56 3.31 0.07
CA TYR A 445 19.65 2.87 1.47
C TYR A 445 20.42 1.55 1.56
N SER A 446 21.25 1.43 2.59
CA SER A 446 21.90 0.18 2.99
C SER A 446 21.40 -0.20 4.36
N LEU A 447 20.51 -1.18 4.40
CA LEU A 447 19.90 -1.71 5.61
C LEU A 447 20.67 -2.98 6.00
N LYS A 448 20.96 -3.14 7.29
CA LYS A 448 21.63 -4.34 7.81
C LYS A 448 20.71 -5.00 8.83
N THR A 449 20.54 -6.31 8.70
CA THR A 449 19.81 -7.10 9.69
C THR A 449 20.65 -7.25 10.95
N SER A 450 19.99 -7.28 12.11
CA SER A 450 20.64 -7.49 13.39
C SER A 450 21.15 -8.93 13.45
N GLY A 451 22.46 -9.13 13.33
CA GLY A 451 23.08 -10.45 13.37
C GLY A 451 23.82 -10.87 12.10
N ALA A 452 23.83 -10.05 11.05
CA ALA A 452 24.55 -10.31 9.79
C ALA A 452 24.23 -11.69 9.18
N CYS A 453 22.99 -12.15 9.35
CA CYS A 453 22.52 -13.42 8.80
C CYS A 453 22.10 -13.23 7.33
N PRO A 454 22.36 -14.20 6.44
CA PRO A 454 22.00 -14.15 5.03
C PRO A 454 20.52 -13.79 4.81
N VAL A 455 20.26 -12.88 3.87
CA VAL A 455 18.89 -12.52 3.48
C VAL A 455 18.36 -13.57 2.50
N THR A 456 17.37 -14.35 2.92
CA THR A 456 16.83 -15.48 2.15
C THR A 456 15.74 -15.06 1.17
N ALA A 457 14.94 -14.05 1.53
CA ALA A 457 13.87 -13.55 0.68
C ALA A 457 13.65 -12.05 0.86
N VAL A 458 13.22 -11.40 -0.22
CA VAL A 458 12.94 -9.97 -0.26
C VAL A 458 11.60 -9.74 -0.94
N GLY A 459 10.80 -8.86 -0.34
CA GLY A 459 9.57 -8.34 -0.91
C GLY A 459 9.56 -6.81 -0.84
N LEU A 460 8.91 -6.18 -1.80
CA LEU A 460 8.74 -4.73 -1.84
C LEU A 460 7.29 -4.39 -2.12
N SER A 461 6.88 -3.23 -1.62
CA SER A 461 5.60 -2.59 -1.90
C SER A 461 5.82 -1.11 -2.15
N ASP A 462 4.78 -0.33 -2.45
CA ASP A 462 4.91 1.12 -2.64
C ASP A 462 5.44 1.84 -1.38
N THR A 463 5.16 1.28 -0.20
CA THR A 463 5.35 1.94 1.10
C THR A 463 6.42 1.30 1.97
N LYS A 464 6.68 0.01 1.82
CA LYS A 464 7.57 -0.77 2.69
C LYS A 464 8.38 -1.81 1.93
N VAL A 465 9.52 -2.17 2.51
CA VAL A 465 10.32 -3.34 2.14
C VAL A 465 10.24 -4.37 3.24
N VAL A 466 10.14 -5.64 2.86
CA VAL A 466 10.18 -6.78 3.78
C VAL A 466 11.36 -7.66 3.41
N SER A 467 12.10 -8.12 4.39
CA SER A 467 13.14 -9.13 4.23
C SER A 467 13.01 -10.22 5.26
N ALA A 468 13.30 -11.45 4.85
CA ALA A 468 13.47 -12.57 5.75
C ALA A 468 14.94 -12.99 5.76
N ASP A 469 15.44 -13.39 6.93
CA ASP A 469 16.77 -13.94 7.08
C ASP A 469 16.75 -15.47 7.25
N ASP A 470 17.93 -16.07 7.39
CA ASP A 470 18.11 -17.52 7.57
C ASP A 470 17.76 -18.01 8.99
N GLN A 471 17.70 -17.10 9.98
CA GLN A 471 17.30 -17.43 11.36
C GLN A 471 15.77 -17.41 11.55
N GLY A 472 15.04 -16.92 10.53
CA GLY A 472 13.59 -16.81 10.54
C GLY A 472 13.06 -15.47 11.05
N ASP A 473 13.93 -14.48 11.23
CA ASP A 473 13.52 -13.12 11.55
C ASP A 473 13.00 -12.42 10.29
N ILE A 474 11.91 -11.66 10.47
CA ILE A 474 11.28 -10.87 9.41
C ILE A 474 11.46 -9.41 9.77
N HIS A 475 12.18 -8.68 8.91
CA HIS A 475 12.37 -7.25 9.05
C HIS A 475 11.47 -6.48 8.09
N VAL A 476 10.82 -5.43 8.60
CA VAL A 476 9.93 -4.57 7.83
C VAL A 476 10.45 -3.13 7.92
N TRP A 477 10.75 -2.56 6.77
CA TRP A 477 11.37 -1.25 6.63
C TRP A 477 10.41 -0.28 5.93
N ASP A 478 10.34 0.97 6.37
CA ASP A 478 9.60 2.04 5.70
C ASP A 478 10.53 2.86 4.81
N TYR A 479 10.05 3.32 3.65
CA TYR A 479 10.82 4.28 2.83
C TYR A 479 10.72 5.72 3.35
N GLY A 480 9.83 6.00 4.29
CA GLY A 480 9.71 7.32 4.89
C GLY A 480 10.97 7.68 5.66
N LEU A 481 11.53 8.85 5.34
CA LEU A 481 12.43 9.55 6.25
C LEU A 481 11.64 9.80 7.55
N SER A 482 12.13 9.27 8.66
CA SER A 482 11.77 9.74 9.99
C SER A 482 12.07 11.23 10.12
#